data_AF-A0AAD9NYC8-F1
#
_entry.id   AF-A0AAD9NYC8-F1
#
_cell.length_a   1.000
_cell.length_b   1.000
_cell.length_c   1.000
_cell.angle_alpha   90.00
_cell.angle_beta   90.00
_cell.angle_gamma   90.00
#
_symmetry.space_group_name_H-M   'P 1'
#
loop_
_entity.id
_entity.type
_entity.pdbx_description
1 polymer ?
#
loop_
_entity_poly.entity_id
_entity_poly.type
_entity_poly.pdbx_seq_one_letter_code
_entity_poly.pdbx_strand_id
1 'polypeptide(L)'
;MVKRHMKYDFFDALHPRDWSRPDVHAWLLHMRDHHDMQDVQCERFPMNGKALCLMSVDMFRQRVPGGGKLLYRDFQLRLGRAMTVAV
;
A
#
# COMPACT_ATOMS: atom_id res chain seq x y z
N MET A 1 -4.98 -12.38 21.90
CA MET A 1 -4.58 -12.25 20.48
C MET A 1 -5.41 -11.20 19.72
N VAL A 2 -5.69 -10.01 20.29
CA VAL A 2 -6.69 -9.07 19.72
C VAL A 2 -6.08 -7.73 19.25
N LYS A 3 -4.86 -7.38 19.68
CA LYS A 3 -4.27 -6.06 19.39
C LYS A 3 -3.71 -5.87 17.97
N ARG A 4 -3.48 -6.94 17.22
CA ARG A 4 -2.91 -6.86 15.85
C ARG A 4 -3.96 -6.57 14.78
N HIS A 5 -5.21 -7.01 14.95
CA HIS A 5 -6.27 -6.82 13.95
C HIS A 5 -6.72 -5.36 13.81
N MET A 6 -6.95 -4.64 14.92
CA MET A 6 -7.44 -3.24 14.88
C MET A 6 -6.53 -2.25 14.13
N LYS A 7 -5.24 -2.54 13.97
CA LYS A 7 -4.30 -1.64 13.27
C LYS A 7 -4.39 -1.77 11.75
N TYR A 8 -4.94 -2.88 11.25
CA TYR A 8 -5.02 -3.19 9.82
C TYR A 8 -6.36 -2.76 9.21
N ASP A 9 -7.41 -2.64 10.01
CA ASP A 9 -8.73 -2.14 9.59
C ASP A 9 -8.68 -0.72 9.03
N PHE A 10 -7.69 0.09 9.45
CA PHE A 10 -7.56 1.48 9.01
C PHE A 10 -7.38 1.61 7.49
N PHE A 11 -6.60 0.73 6.87
CA PHE A 11 -6.36 0.78 5.41
C PHE A 11 -7.50 0.16 4.59
N ASP A 12 -8.39 -0.60 5.22
CA ASP A 12 -9.59 -1.15 4.58
C ASP A 12 -10.77 -0.16 4.64
N ALA A 13 -10.74 0.82 5.56
CA ALA A 13 -11.78 1.83 5.70
C ALA A 13 -11.63 3.05 4.77
N LEU A 14 -10.41 3.35 4.31
CA LEU A 14 -10.13 4.52 3.47
C LEU A 14 -9.88 4.12 2.02
N HIS A 15 -10.63 4.73 1.09
CA HIS A 15 -10.47 4.48 -0.34
C HIS A 15 -9.02 4.83 -0.78
N PRO A 16 -8.26 3.93 -1.44
CA PRO A 16 -6.82 4.15 -1.68
C PRO A 16 -6.46 5.39 -2.51
N ARG A 17 -7.38 5.92 -3.32
CA ARG A 17 -7.19 7.21 -4.04
C ARG A 17 -7.16 8.43 -3.11
N ASP A 18 -7.68 8.31 -1.88
CA ASP A 18 -7.74 9.39 -0.91
C ASP A 18 -6.55 9.37 0.07
N TRP A 19 -5.68 8.36 -0.03
CA TRP A 19 -4.48 8.29 0.77
C TRP A 19 -3.59 9.51 0.55
N SER A 20 -3.26 10.20 1.62
CA SER A 20 -2.21 11.20 1.65
C SER A 20 -0.82 10.54 1.55
N ARG A 21 0.24 11.34 1.43
CA ARG A 21 1.63 10.81 1.46
C ARG A 21 1.92 10.09 2.79
N PRO A 22 1.56 10.63 3.98
CA PRO A 22 1.65 9.90 5.24
C PRO A 22 0.91 8.55 5.23
N ASP A 23 -0.27 8.47 4.62
CA ASP A 23 -1.03 7.21 4.56
C ASP A 23 -0.32 6.17 3.69
N VAL A 24 0.25 6.58 2.55
CA VAL A 24 1.10 5.71 1.71
C VAL A 24 2.32 5.23 2.51
N HIS A 25 2.97 6.10 3.29
CA HIS A 25 4.08 5.70 4.14
C HIS A 25 3.65 4.69 5.21
N ALA A 26 2.53 4.94 5.88
CA ALA A 26 1.99 4.03 6.89
C ALA A 26 1.66 2.66 6.29
N TRP A 27 1.09 2.62 5.09
CA TRP A 27 0.82 1.38 4.36
C TRP A 27 2.13 0.64 4.01
N LEU A 28 3.15 1.34 3.52
CA LEU A 28 4.46 0.74 3.22
C LEU A 28 5.11 0.12 4.47
N LEU A 29 5.08 0.84 5.60
CA LEU A 29 5.60 0.33 6.88
C LEU A 29 4.79 -0.87 7.37
N HIS A 30 3.46 -0.83 7.22
CA HIS A 30 2.62 -1.99 7.53
C HIS A 30 3.02 -3.20 6.69
N MET A 31 3.11 -3.05 5.37
CA MET A 31 3.46 -4.14 4.46
C MET A 31 4.84 -4.68 4.80
N ARG A 32 5.80 -3.79 5.06
CA ARG A 32 7.16 -4.12 5.50
C ARG A 32 7.15 -5.03 6.72
N ASP A 33 6.47 -4.61 7.79
CA ASP A 33 6.44 -5.34 9.06
C ASP A 33 5.63 -6.64 8.95
N HIS A 34 4.58 -6.68 8.12
CA HIS A 34 3.72 -7.85 7.96
C HIS A 34 4.34 -8.97 7.12
N HIS A 35 5.18 -8.61 6.15
CA HIS A 35 5.83 -9.54 5.23
C HIS A 35 7.34 -9.67 5.44
N ASP A 36 7.87 -9.10 6.51
CA ASP A 36 9.30 -9.09 6.85
C ASP A 36 10.19 -8.61 5.69
N MET A 37 9.73 -7.56 4.99
CA MET A 37 10.50 -7.00 3.86
C MET A 37 11.58 -6.05 4.39
N GLN A 38 12.84 -6.26 4.02
CA GLN A 38 13.93 -5.39 4.48
C GLN A 38 14.15 -4.15 3.58
N ASP A 39 13.76 -4.22 2.30
CA ASP A 39 14.12 -3.23 1.28
C ASP A 39 13.08 -2.12 1.08
N VAL A 40 12.02 -2.06 1.89
CA VAL A 40 10.96 -1.06 1.75
C VAL A 40 11.40 0.25 2.42
N GLN A 41 11.70 1.25 1.60
CA GLN A 41 12.03 2.61 2.01
C GLN A 41 10.91 3.57 1.59
N CYS A 42 10.30 4.26 2.55
CA CYS A 42 9.17 5.17 2.29
C CYS A 42 9.55 6.32 1.35
N GLU A 43 10.80 6.78 1.43
CA GLU A 43 11.37 7.88 0.64
C GLU A 43 11.36 7.58 -0.87
N ARG A 44 11.30 6.29 -1.26
CA ARG A 44 11.17 5.87 -2.66
C ARG A 44 9.77 6.07 -3.23
N PHE A 45 8.79 6.36 -2.37
CA PHE A 45 7.41 6.65 -2.73
C PHE A 45 6.96 8.02 -2.18
N PRO A 46 7.57 9.14 -2.63
CA PRO A 46 7.26 10.47 -2.11
C PRO A 46 5.95 11.03 -2.70
N MET A 47 4.86 10.27 -2.59
CA MET A 47 3.62 10.52 -3.32
C MET A 47 2.38 10.07 -2.54
N ASN A 48 1.21 10.49 -3.02
CA ASN A 48 -0.10 10.15 -2.46
C ASN A 48 -0.73 8.97 -3.22
N GLY A 49 -1.93 8.55 -2.79
CA GLY A 49 -2.67 7.43 -3.37
C GLY A 49 -3.01 7.61 -4.86
N LYS A 50 -3.36 8.84 -5.28
CA LYS A 50 -3.66 9.13 -6.70
C LYS A 50 -2.45 8.89 -7.60
N ALA A 51 -1.27 9.33 -7.18
CA ALA A 51 -0.03 9.06 -7.91
C ALA A 51 0.32 7.56 -7.88
N LEU A 52 0.07 6.89 -6.75
CA LEU A 52 0.27 5.44 -6.63
C LEU A 52 -0.61 4.64 -7.60
N CYS A 53 -1.84 5.09 -7.89
CA CYS A 53 -2.71 4.49 -8.90
C CYS A 53 -2.14 4.51 -10.32
N LEU A 54 -1.25 5.45 -10.63
CA LEU A 54 -0.63 5.59 -11.95
C LEU A 54 0.66 4.76 -12.09
N MET A 55 1.13 4.14 -11.00
CA MET A 55 2.36 3.37 -11.03
C MET A 55 2.12 1.97 -11.62
N SER A 56 2.96 1.59 -12.59
CA SER A 56 3.01 0.21 -13.08
C SER A 56 3.72 -0.72 -12.09
N VAL A 57 3.50 -2.03 -12.23
CA VAL A 57 4.21 -3.04 -11.43
C VAL A 57 5.73 -2.92 -11.56
N ASP A 58 6.25 -2.55 -12.73
CA ASP A 58 7.69 -2.38 -12.94
C ASP A 58 8.24 -1.17 -12.20
N MET A 59 7.47 -0.08 -12.09
CA MET A 59 7.85 1.08 -11.28
C MET A 59 7.93 0.74 -9.79
N PHE A 60 7.11 -0.20 -9.30
CA PHE A 60 7.24 -0.74 -7.94
C PHE A 60 8.47 -1.62 -7.80
N ARG A 61 8.75 -2.52 -8.77
CA ARG A 61 9.92 -3.41 -8.75
C ARG A 61 11.24 -2.64 -8.82
N GLN A 62 11.29 -1.55 -9.58
CA GLN A 62 12.47 -0.66 -9.62
C GLN A 62 12.77 -0.05 -8.24
N ARG A 63 11.73 0.28 -7.46
CA ARG A 63 11.88 0.87 -6.12
C ARG A 63 12.19 -0.18 -5.07
N VAL A 64 11.53 -1.34 -5.14
CA VAL A 64 11.65 -2.46 -4.20
C VAL A 64 11.83 -3.76 -5.00
N PRO A 65 13.05 -4.17 -5.36
CA PRO A 65 13.30 -5.32 -6.23
C PRO A 65 12.71 -6.64 -5.72
N GLY A 66 12.84 -6.92 -4.42
CA GLY A 66 12.33 -8.16 -3.80
C GLY A 66 10.83 -8.13 -3.44
N GLY A 67 10.22 -6.95 -3.30
CA GLY A 67 8.88 -6.77 -2.73
C GLY A 67 7.89 -5.99 -3.61
N GLY A 68 8.34 -5.40 -4.71
CA GLY A 68 7.54 -4.46 -5.50
C GLY A 68 6.28 -5.09 -6.11
N LYS A 69 6.36 -6.36 -6.56
CA LYS A 69 5.20 -7.08 -7.08
C LYS A 69 4.14 -7.34 -5.99
N LEU A 70 4.57 -7.62 -4.77
CA LEU A 70 3.70 -7.83 -3.62
C LEU A 70 2.97 -6.53 -3.24
N LEU A 71 3.73 -5.44 -3.11
CA LEU A 71 3.19 -4.10 -2.84
C LEU A 71 2.17 -3.67 -3.89
N TYR A 72 2.51 -3.82 -5.18
CA TYR A 72 1.60 -3.50 -6.27
C TYR A 72 0.30 -4.31 -6.18
N ARG A 73 0.41 -5.63 -5.94
CA ARG A 73 -0.76 -6.51 -5.84
C ARG A 73 -1.66 -6.14 -4.67
N ASP A 74 -1.09 -5.89 -3.49
CA ASP A 74 -1.88 -5.49 -2.31
C ASP A 74 -2.64 -4.19 -2.57
N PHE A 75 -1.95 -3.17 -3.11
CA PHE A 75 -2.58 -1.89 -3.44
C PHE A 75 -3.72 -2.04 -4.46
N GLN A 76 -3.50 -2.82 -5.54
CA GLN A 76 -4.55 -3.07 -6.55
C GLN A 76 -5.75 -3.82 -5.97
N LEU A 77 -5.54 -4.76 -5.05
CA LEU A 77 -6.64 -5.46 -4.36
C LEU A 77 -7.46 -4.50 -3.50
N ARG A 78 -6.80 -3.60 -2.75
CA ARG A 78 -7.47 -2.56 -1.96
C ARG A 78 -8.28 -1.61 -2.85
N LEU A 79 -7.67 -1.17 -3.95
CA LEU A 79 -8.33 -0.28 -4.92
C LEU A 79 -9.54 -0.98 -5.56
N GLY A 80 -9.39 -2.24 -5.98
CA GLY A 80 -10.48 -3.04 -6.54
C GLY A 80 -11.65 -3.20 -5.57
N ARG A 81 -11.36 -3.57 -4.30
CA ARG A 81 -12.38 -3.68 -3.24
C ARG A 81 -13.13 -2.37 -3.04
N ALA A 82 -12.41 -1.25 -2.97
CA ALA A 82 -13.02 0.07 -2.77
C ALA A 82 -13.89 0.51 -3.97
N MET A 83 -13.59 0.05 -5.19
CA MET A 83 -14.43 0.28 -6.37
C MET A 83 -15.67 -0.62 -6.43
N THR A 84 -15.60 -1.85 -5.91
CA THR A 84 -16.74 -2.78 -5.89
C THR A 84 -17.81 -2.44 -4.84
N VAL A 85 -17.50 -1.59 -3.86
CA VAL A 85 -18.46 -1.14 -2.83
C VAL A 85 -19.31 0.07 -3.31
N ALA A 86 -19.09 0.54 -4.55
CA ALA A 86 -19.79 1.70 -5.13
C ALA A 86 -20.97 1.34 -6.07
N VAL A 87 -21.60 0.17 -5.90
CA VAL A 87 -22.82 -0.23 -6.64
C VAL A 87 -23.95 -0.52 -5.67
#